data_AF-A0A972APS3-F1
#
_entry.id   AF-A0A972APS3-F1
#
_cell.length_a   1.000
_cell.length_b   1.000
_cell.length_c   1.000
_cell.angle_alpha   90.00
_cell.angle_beta   90.00
_cell.angle_gamma   90.00
#
_symmetry.space_group_name_H-M   'P 1'
#
loop_
_entity.id
_entity.type
_entity.pdbx_description
1 polymer ?
#
loop_
_entity_poly.entity_id
_entity_poly.type
_entity_poly.pdbx_seq_one_letter_code
_entity_poly.pdbx_strand_id
1 'polypeptide(L)'
;MFCQSCGAKLPDDAAFCTNCGVSLHKAEGETNASVQVTAPPRQDNPPHNDTTLVGWSPRSNDPEILEAARNNKKSAMGFAWIFALLFPIGFLLAGLFVDEMPLNEAIIIGVGLGVVMLVINLVRVKEMKRPMWEGVVIQKYQKKRQRHGDDTADTYTEYTTVIKTDAGKKKQIIERDSQNHMYNYLAVGDRVRYHPAFQTYEKYDKSKDRIS
;
A
#
# COMPACT_ATOMS: atom_id res chain seq x y z
N MET A 1 19.33 35.84 13.71
CA MET A 1 18.14 36.03 14.61
C MET A 1 17.76 34.74 15.36
N PHE A 2 16.81 34.74 16.32
CA PHE A 2 16.31 33.52 17.00
C PHE A 2 14.80 33.33 16.78
N CYS A 3 14.35 32.08 16.64
CA CYS A 3 12.95 31.77 16.41
C CYS A 3 12.11 32.07 17.65
N GLN A 4 11.05 32.88 17.52
CA GLN A 4 10.19 33.20 18.66
C GLN A 4 9.35 32.02 19.16
N SER A 5 9.18 30.98 18.35
CA SER A 5 8.40 29.79 18.72
C SER A 5 9.24 28.74 19.48
N CYS A 6 10.50 28.52 19.10
CA CYS A 6 11.32 27.43 19.66
C CYS A 6 12.71 27.83 20.15
N GLY A 7 13.13 29.10 19.98
CA GLY A 7 14.42 29.61 20.44
C GLY A 7 15.64 29.20 19.60
N ALA A 8 15.45 28.47 18.49
CA ALA A 8 16.57 28.07 17.62
C ALA A 8 17.22 29.27 16.90
N LYS A 9 18.54 29.22 16.72
CA LYS A 9 19.29 30.23 15.95
C LYS A 9 18.97 30.09 14.47
N LEU A 10 18.58 31.19 13.84
CA LEU A 10 18.18 31.28 12.44
C LEU A 10 19.21 32.07 11.63
N PRO A 11 19.47 31.68 10.38
CA PRO A 11 20.17 32.52 9.43
C PRO A 11 19.33 33.77 9.10
N ASP A 12 19.98 34.86 8.71
CA ASP A 12 19.37 36.20 8.64
C ASP A 12 18.39 36.37 7.44
N ASP A 13 18.33 35.39 6.53
CA ASP A 13 17.45 35.31 5.36
C ASP A 13 16.44 34.14 5.42
N ALA A 14 16.24 33.54 6.60
CA ALA A 14 15.31 32.43 6.76
C ALA A 14 13.84 32.87 6.59
N ALA A 15 13.15 32.33 5.59
CA ALA A 15 11.70 32.50 5.45
C ALA A 15 10.90 31.66 6.48
N PHE A 16 11.50 30.57 6.96
CA PHE A 16 10.92 29.63 7.92
C PHE A 16 11.99 29.06 8.85
N CYS A 17 11.60 28.62 10.04
CA CYS A 17 12.50 27.95 10.96
C CYS A 17 12.79 26.52 10.52
N THR A 18 14.06 26.18 10.31
CA THR A 18 14.49 24.82 9.95
C THR A 18 14.34 23.79 11.07
N ASN A 19 14.11 24.24 12.30
CA ASN A 19 13.95 23.34 13.46
C ASN A 19 12.47 23.00 13.72
N CYS A 20 11.58 24.00 13.72
CA CYS A 20 10.15 23.79 14.02
C CYS A 20 9.17 24.09 12.87
N GLY A 21 9.66 24.62 11.74
CA GLY A 21 8.84 24.88 10.55
C GLY A 21 8.03 26.18 10.56
N VAL A 22 8.06 26.99 11.62
CA VAL A 22 7.27 28.24 11.69
C VAL A 22 7.76 29.27 10.68
N SER A 23 6.85 29.88 9.93
CA SER A 23 7.16 30.97 8.98
C SER A 23 7.48 32.26 9.72
N LEU A 24 8.51 32.98 9.29
CA LEU A 24 8.96 34.21 9.93
C LEU A 24 8.41 35.48 9.27
N HIS A 25 7.71 35.34 8.14
CA HIS A 25 7.03 36.45 7.48
C HIS A 25 5.55 36.50 7.88
N LYS A 26 5.19 37.49 8.71
CA LYS A 26 4.14 38.50 8.42
C LYS A 26 3.75 39.28 9.69
N ALA A 27 3.97 40.60 9.68
CA ALA A 27 2.98 41.62 10.03
C ALA A 27 3.62 43.03 10.03
N GLU A 28 3.20 43.89 9.11
CA GLU A 28 2.97 45.32 9.40
C GLU A 28 2.02 45.91 8.34
N GLY A 29 0.86 46.40 8.79
CA GLY A 29 0.11 47.52 8.19
C GLY A 29 -0.92 47.23 7.10
N GLU A 30 -2.20 47.35 7.45
CA GLU A 30 -3.33 47.56 6.52
C GLU A 30 -3.25 48.93 5.82
N THR A 31 -3.59 49.02 4.52
CA THR A 31 -4.50 50.05 3.95
C THR A 31 -4.80 49.79 2.46
N ASN A 32 -6.06 50.07 2.10
CA ASN A 32 -6.78 50.00 0.82
C ASN A 32 -6.00 50.22 -0.50
N ALA A 33 -6.19 49.35 -1.50
CA ALA A 33 -6.66 49.66 -2.87
C ALA A 33 -6.47 48.47 -3.85
N SER A 34 -7.49 48.28 -4.69
CA SER A 34 -7.61 47.31 -5.80
C SER A 34 -6.38 47.12 -6.69
N VAL A 35 -5.97 45.86 -6.92
CA VAL A 35 -5.58 45.36 -8.26
C VAL A 35 -5.97 43.88 -8.38
N GLN A 36 -6.91 43.59 -9.27
CA GLN A 36 -7.17 42.25 -9.79
C GLN A 36 -6.01 41.84 -10.71
N VAL A 37 -5.33 40.73 -10.38
CA VAL A 37 -4.56 39.97 -11.36
C VAL A 37 -5.06 38.53 -11.29
N THR A 38 -5.80 38.15 -12.31
CA THR A 38 -6.26 36.80 -12.62
C THR A 38 -5.08 35.86 -12.82
N ALA A 39 -4.92 34.91 -11.91
CA ALA A 39 -4.13 33.69 -12.08
C ALA A 39 -5.00 32.48 -11.64
N PRO A 40 -4.88 31.31 -12.30
CA PRO A 40 -5.84 30.21 -12.22
C PRO A 40 -5.96 29.61 -10.81
N PRO A 41 -7.11 28.98 -10.46
CA PRO A 41 -7.41 28.56 -9.11
C PRO A 41 -6.41 27.48 -8.65
N ARG A 42 -5.55 27.85 -7.69
CA ARG A 42 -4.81 26.88 -6.88
C ARG A 42 -5.81 26.17 -5.99
N GLN A 43 -5.86 24.84 -6.12
CA GLN A 43 -6.61 23.96 -5.24
C GLN A 43 -6.23 24.25 -3.79
N ASP A 44 -7.24 24.62 -2.99
CA ASP A 44 -7.16 24.71 -1.55
C ASP A 44 -6.83 23.33 -0.97
N ASN A 45 -5.54 23.04 -0.86
CA ASN A 45 -5.09 22.01 0.07
C ASN A 45 -5.36 22.55 1.48
N PRO A 46 -6.20 21.88 2.30
CA PRO A 46 -6.36 22.28 3.69
C PRO A 46 -5.00 22.16 4.41
N PRO A 47 -4.72 23.02 5.39
CA PRO A 47 -3.43 23.06 6.06
C PRO A 47 -3.14 21.69 6.68
N HIS A 48 -2.01 21.09 6.29
CA HIS A 48 -1.47 19.92 6.97
C HIS A 48 -1.11 20.32 8.40
N ASN A 49 -2.03 20.09 9.33
CA ASN A 49 -1.72 20.06 10.75
C ASN A 49 -0.86 18.81 11.02
N ASP A 50 0.45 18.97 10.92
CA ASP A 50 1.50 17.98 11.27
C ASP A 50 1.59 17.69 12.78
N THR A 51 0.52 17.90 13.55
CA THR A 51 0.51 17.81 15.01
C THR A 51 -0.10 16.52 15.58
N THR A 52 -0.47 15.55 14.74
CA THR A 52 -0.93 14.23 15.24
C THR A 52 -0.29 13.05 14.50
N LEU A 53 1.02 12.85 14.70
CA LEU A 53 1.72 11.62 14.29
C LEU A 53 1.21 10.36 15.03
N VAL A 54 0.39 10.55 16.07
CA VAL A 54 -0.29 9.47 16.79
C VAL A 54 -1.74 9.41 16.31
N GLY A 55 -2.13 8.28 15.71
CA GLY A 55 -3.48 8.08 15.22
C GLY A 55 -3.52 7.32 13.90
N TRP A 56 -4.73 6.90 13.55
CA TRP A 56 -5.01 6.38 12.21
C TRP A 56 -5.15 7.52 11.21
N SER A 57 -4.57 7.36 10.03
CA SER A 57 -4.71 8.33 8.96
C SER A 57 -6.17 8.41 8.51
N PRO A 58 -6.75 9.61 8.38
CA PRO A 58 -8.10 9.78 7.86
C PRO A 58 -8.19 9.44 6.37
N ARG A 59 -7.05 9.47 5.66
CA ARG A 59 -6.93 9.21 4.21
C ARG A 59 -7.41 7.82 3.80
N SER A 60 -7.38 6.83 4.70
CA SER A 60 -7.88 5.48 4.37
C SER A 60 -9.36 5.44 4.01
N ASN A 61 -10.16 6.41 4.49
CA ASN A 61 -11.60 6.51 4.22
C ASN A 61 -11.96 7.57 3.16
N ASP A 62 -10.96 8.16 2.50
CA ASP A 62 -11.19 9.14 1.46
C ASP A 62 -11.98 8.49 0.30
N PRO A 63 -13.13 9.07 -0.12
CA PRO A 63 -13.92 8.53 -1.22
C PRO A 63 -13.08 8.32 -2.49
N GLU A 64 -12.11 9.17 -2.78
CA GLU A 64 -11.27 9.04 -3.98
C GLU A 64 -10.39 7.76 -3.94
N ILE A 65 -9.80 7.47 -2.77
CA ILE A 65 -8.96 6.29 -2.55
C ILE A 65 -9.81 5.00 -2.61
N LEU A 66 -11.04 5.05 -2.06
CA LEU A 66 -11.98 3.94 -2.12
C LEU A 66 -12.53 3.71 -3.53
N GLU A 67 -12.74 4.77 -4.31
CA GLU A 67 -13.16 4.71 -5.70
C GLU A 67 -12.07 4.16 -6.61
N ALA A 68 -10.81 4.59 -6.42
CA ALA A 68 -9.67 4.03 -7.13
C ALA A 68 -9.53 2.52 -6.86
N ALA A 69 -9.65 2.09 -5.59
CA ALA A 69 -9.65 0.67 -5.22
C ALA A 69 -10.82 -0.10 -5.86
N ARG A 70 -12.01 0.51 -5.96
CA ARG A 70 -13.20 -0.09 -6.58
C ARG A 70 -13.09 -0.20 -8.10
N ASN A 71 -12.53 0.80 -8.77
CA ASN A 71 -12.33 0.80 -10.21
C ASN A 71 -11.29 -0.23 -10.63
N ASN A 72 -10.20 -0.36 -9.87
CA ASN A 72 -9.20 -1.39 -10.09
C ASN A 72 -9.84 -2.80 -10.03
N LYS A 73 -10.80 -3.02 -9.12
CA LYS A 73 -11.57 -4.27 -9.04
C LYS A 73 -12.47 -4.52 -10.27
N LYS A 74 -13.17 -3.50 -10.78
CA LYS A 74 -14.00 -3.66 -11.99
C LYS A 74 -13.14 -4.00 -13.21
N SER A 75 -12.00 -3.32 -13.34
CA SER A 75 -11.02 -3.60 -14.39
C SER A 75 -10.46 -5.03 -14.31
N ALA A 76 -10.03 -5.46 -13.11
CA ALA A 76 -9.53 -6.82 -12.89
C ALA A 76 -10.58 -7.90 -13.19
N MET A 77 -11.85 -7.66 -12.86
CA MET A 77 -12.93 -8.58 -13.19
C MET A 77 -13.18 -8.66 -14.71
N GLY A 78 -13.14 -7.53 -15.41
CA GLY A 78 -13.24 -7.50 -16.87
C GLY A 78 -12.12 -8.30 -17.53
N PHE A 79 -10.87 -8.07 -17.09
CA PHE A 79 -9.71 -8.81 -17.56
C PHE A 79 -9.85 -10.31 -17.28
N ALA A 80 -10.31 -10.72 -16.09
CA ALA A 80 -10.54 -12.12 -15.76
C ALA A 80 -11.50 -12.81 -16.74
N TRP A 81 -12.62 -12.15 -17.09
CA TRP A 81 -13.57 -12.67 -18.09
C TRP A 81 -12.97 -12.71 -19.49
N ILE A 82 -12.14 -11.73 -19.86
CA ILE A 82 -11.42 -11.73 -21.13
C ILE A 82 -10.52 -12.96 -21.24
N PHE A 83 -9.68 -13.26 -20.24
CA PHE A 83 -8.83 -14.47 -20.29
C PHE A 83 -9.63 -15.77 -20.24
N ALA A 84 -10.69 -15.79 -19.44
CA ALA A 84 -11.56 -16.97 -19.33
C ALA A 84 -12.21 -17.35 -20.68
N LEU A 85 -12.39 -16.39 -21.59
CA LEU A 85 -12.90 -16.64 -22.95
C LEU A 85 -11.78 -16.75 -23.99
N LEU A 86 -10.75 -15.92 -23.87
CA LEU A 86 -9.63 -15.86 -24.80
C LEU A 86 -8.88 -17.20 -24.87
N PHE A 87 -8.60 -17.83 -23.72
CA PHE A 87 -7.88 -19.11 -23.71
C PHE A 87 -8.69 -20.24 -24.37
N PRO A 88 -9.95 -20.52 -24.01
CA PRO A 88 -10.74 -21.53 -24.71
C PRO A 88 -10.90 -21.26 -26.20
N ILE A 89 -11.18 -20.02 -26.61
CA ILE A 89 -11.36 -19.67 -28.02
C ILE A 89 -10.05 -19.82 -28.79
N GLY A 90 -8.93 -19.34 -28.24
CA GLY A 90 -7.62 -19.42 -28.88
C GLY A 90 -7.18 -20.88 -29.08
N PHE A 91 -7.34 -21.72 -28.05
CA PHE A 91 -6.99 -23.14 -28.16
C PHE A 91 -7.99 -23.91 -29.03
N LEU A 92 -9.27 -23.54 -29.05
CA LEU A 92 -10.24 -24.14 -29.98
C LEU A 92 -9.85 -23.89 -31.44
N LEU A 93 -9.45 -22.66 -31.78
CA LEU A 93 -8.94 -22.34 -33.11
C LEU A 93 -7.63 -23.07 -33.40
N ALA A 94 -6.71 -23.13 -32.43
CA ALA A 94 -5.45 -23.86 -32.59
C ALA A 94 -5.70 -25.35 -32.92
N GLY A 95 -6.56 -26.03 -32.16
CA GLY A 95 -6.91 -27.43 -32.43
C GLY A 95 -7.71 -27.65 -33.72
N LEU A 96 -8.24 -26.59 -34.34
CA LEU A 96 -8.94 -26.67 -35.62
C LEU A 96 -8.01 -26.40 -36.83
N PHE A 97 -6.99 -25.56 -36.65
CA PHE A 97 -6.14 -25.07 -37.74
C PHE A 97 -4.69 -25.56 -37.68
N VAL A 98 -4.25 -26.18 -36.58
CA VAL A 98 -2.89 -26.69 -36.40
C VAL A 98 -2.92 -28.22 -36.41
N ASP A 99 -2.38 -28.82 -37.47
CA ASP A 99 -2.41 -30.27 -37.69
C ASP A 99 -1.68 -31.08 -36.59
N GLU A 100 -0.73 -30.44 -35.89
CA GLU A 100 0.06 -31.06 -34.83
C GLU A 100 -0.69 -31.17 -33.48
N MET A 101 -1.82 -30.46 -33.31
CA MET A 101 -2.53 -30.40 -32.03
C MET A 101 -3.94 -30.99 -32.14
N PRO A 102 -4.22 -32.14 -31.50
CA PRO A 102 -5.56 -32.72 -31.53
C PRO A 102 -6.55 -31.87 -30.73
N LEU A 103 -7.77 -31.74 -31.26
CA LEU A 103 -8.81 -30.83 -30.74
C LEU A 103 -9.19 -31.07 -29.27
N ASN A 104 -9.22 -32.33 -28.84
CA ASN A 104 -9.54 -32.71 -27.47
C ASN A 104 -8.50 -32.16 -26.46
N GLU A 105 -7.21 -32.30 -26.77
CA GLU A 105 -6.12 -31.79 -25.93
C GLU A 105 -6.14 -30.26 -25.89
N ALA A 106 -6.33 -29.63 -27.06
CA ALA A 106 -6.41 -28.18 -27.15
C ALA A 106 -7.54 -27.61 -26.26
N ILE A 107 -8.74 -28.19 -26.32
CA ILE A 107 -9.87 -27.76 -25.49
C ILE A 107 -9.57 -27.93 -24.00
N ILE A 108 -8.97 -29.05 -23.58
CA ILE A 108 -8.63 -29.29 -22.18
C ILE A 108 -7.64 -28.24 -21.67
N ILE A 109 -6.61 -27.91 -22.45
CA ILE A 109 -5.61 -26.90 -22.08
C ILE A 109 -6.25 -25.51 -22.00
N GLY A 110 -7.02 -25.11 -23.02
CA GLY A 110 -7.67 -23.80 -23.07
C GLY A 110 -8.65 -23.58 -21.91
N VAL A 111 -9.48 -24.58 -21.60
CA VAL A 111 -10.40 -24.52 -20.45
C VAL A 111 -9.64 -24.54 -19.14
N GLY A 112 -8.63 -25.41 -18.99
CA GLY A 112 -7.81 -25.50 -17.78
C GLY A 112 -7.15 -24.17 -17.43
N LEU A 113 -6.48 -23.53 -18.39
CA LEU A 113 -5.84 -22.22 -18.20
C LEU A 113 -6.86 -21.11 -17.90
N GLY A 114 -7.98 -21.09 -18.62
CA GLY A 114 -9.06 -20.13 -18.39
C GLY A 114 -9.65 -20.21 -16.98
N VAL A 115 -9.91 -21.43 -16.50
CA VAL A 115 -10.45 -21.68 -15.15
C VAL A 115 -9.44 -21.30 -14.07
N VAL A 116 -8.17 -21.68 -14.22
CA VAL A 116 -7.12 -21.32 -13.24
C VAL A 116 -6.99 -19.81 -13.12
N MET A 117 -6.94 -19.09 -14.25
CA MET A 117 -6.85 -17.64 -14.25
C MET A 117 -8.10 -16.98 -13.63
N LEU A 118 -9.29 -17.51 -13.92
CA LEU A 118 -10.53 -17.05 -13.30
C LEU A 118 -10.50 -17.24 -11.78
N VAL A 119 -10.11 -18.41 -11.29
CA VAL A 119 -10.05 -18.72 -9.85
C VAL A 119 -9.07 -17.79 -9.13
N ILE A 120 -7.86 -17.58 -9.67
CA ILE A 120 -6.87 -16.68 -9.08
C ILE A 120 -7.43 -15.26 -8.95
N ASN A 121 -8.06 -14.74 -10.01
CA ASN A 121 -8.66 -13.41 -10.00
C ASN A 121 -9.82 -13.32 -8.99
N LEU A 122 -10.67 -14.34 -8.90
CA LEU A 122 -11.77 -14.38 -7.92
C LEU A 122 -11.25 -14.43 -6.48
N VAL A 123 -10.20 -15.20 -6.20
CA VAL A 123 -9.55 -15.25 -4.88
C VAL A 123 -8.99 -13.87 -4.53
N ARG A 124 -8.27 -13.21 -5.45
CA ARG A 124 -7.73 -11.86 -5.25
C ARG A 124 -8.84 -10.86 -4.91
N VAL A 125 -9.95 -10.87 -5.65
CA VAL A 125 -11.10 -10.00 -5.40
C VAL A 125 -11.76 -10.30 -4.06
N LYS A 126 -11.87 -11.58 -3.68
CA LYS A 126 -12.41 -11.98 -2.37
C LYS A 126 -11.54 -11.50 -1.22
N GLU A 127 -10.22 -11.53 -1.38
CA GLU A 127 -9.29 -11.03 -0.36
C GLU A 127 -9.39 -9.52 -0.16
N MET A 128 -9.51 -8.76 -1.25
CA MET A 128 -9.70 -7.29 -1.18
C MET A 128 -11.02 -6.87 -0.51
N LYS A 129 -12.05 -7.73 -0.55
CA LYS A 129 -13.35 -7.49 0.10
C LYS A 129 -13.36 -7.78 1.60
N ARG A 130 -12.28 -8.35 2.15
CA ARG A 130 -12.23 -8.64 3.58
C ARG A 130 -12.32 -7.32 4.36
N PRO A 131 -12.97 -7.32 5.53
CA PRO A 131 -13.00 -6.14 6.37
C PRO A 131 -11.57 -5.79 6.82
N MET A 132 -11.32 -4.49 6.94
CA MET A 132 -10.17 -3.97 7.68
C MET A 132 -10.15 -4.58 9.08
N TRP A 133 -8.94 -4.82 9.59
CA TRP A 133 -8.78 -5.35 10.94
C TRP A 133 -7.58 -4.70 11.63
N GLU A 134 -7.65 -4.67 12.95
CA GLU A 134 -6.64 -4.10 13.84
C GLU A 134 -6.06 -5.19 14.75
N GLY A 135 -4.86 -4.92 15.25
CA GLY A 135 -4.20 -5.77 16.23
C GLY A 135 -2.92 -5.16 16.78
N VAL A 136 -2.24 -5.95 17.61
CA VAL A 136 -0.99 -5.56 18.28
C VAL A 136 0.12 -6.52 17.90
N VAL A 137 1.31 -6.00 17.62
CA VAL A 137 2.51 -6.83 17.44
C VAL A 137 2.88 -7.47 18.77
N ILE A 138 2.79 -8.79 18.84
CA ILE A 138 3.04 -9.53 20.09
C ILE A 138 4.43 -10.15 20.15
N GLN A 139 5.05 -10.41 19.01
CA GLN A 139 6.39 -10.99 18.93
C GLN A 139 6.97 -10.85 17.53
N LYS A 140 8.30 -10.94 17.46
CA LYS A 140 9.08 -10.92 16.22
C LYS A 140 10.17 -11.96 16.33
N TYR A 141 10.47 -12.66 15.24
CA TYR A 141 11.58 -13.61 15.18
C TYR A 141 12.09 -13.77 13.75
N GLN A 142 13.30 -14.30 13.63
CA GLN A 142 13.92 -14.64 12.35
C GLN A 142 14.24 -16.13 12.29
N LYS A 143 14.06 -16.75 11.12
CA LYS A 143 14.36 -18.16 10.90
C LYS A 143 15.07 -18.36 9.57
N LYS A 144 16.25 -18.98 9.59
CA LYS A 144 16.90 -19.45 8.37
C LYS A 144 16.16 -20.68 7.84
N ARG A 145 15.90 -20.69 6.54
CA ARG A 145 15.24 -21.76 5.81
C ARG A 145 16.15 -22.21 4.68
N GLN A 146 16.08 -23.49 4.38
CA GLN A 146 16.76 -24.07 3.24
C GLN A 146 15.68 -24.65 2.31
N ARG A 147 15.74 -24.30 1.04
CA ARG A 147 14.94 -24.93 -0.01
C ARG A 147 15.82 -25.92 -0.73
N HIS A 148 15.38 -27.17 -0.78
CA HIS A 148 16.02 -28.18 -1.62
C HIS A 148 15.34 -28.11 -3.00
N GLY A 149 16.03 -27.55 -3.99
CA GLY A 149 15.70 -27.76 -5.40
C GLY A 149 16.50 -28.96 -5.93
N ASP A 150 16.10 -29.51 -7.09
CA ASP A 150 16.70 -30.72 -7.67
C ASP A 150 18.24 -30.66 -7.79
N ASP A 151 18.83 -29.47 -7.99
CA ASP A 151 20.30 -29.30 -8.16
C ASP A 151 20.96 -28.21 -7.27
N THR A 152 20.19 -27.37 -6.57
CA THR A 152 20.74 -26.27 -5.75
C THR A 152 20.00 -26.10 -4.43
N ALA A 153 20.77 -25.98 -3.34
CA ALA A 153 20.25 -25.74 -2.00
C ALA A 153 20.28 -24.24 -1.67
N ASP A 154 19.17 -23.55 -1.92
CA ASP A 154 19.05 -22.11 -1.63
C ASP A 154 18.74 -21.88 -0.15
N THR A 155 19.55 -21.07 0.52
CA THR A 155 19.32 -20.65 1.91
C THR A 155 18.81 -19.22 1.96
N TYR A 156 17.69 -19.01 2.64
CA TYR A 156 17.08 -17.68 2.83
C TYR A 156 16.68 -17.45 4.29
N THR A 157 16.56 -16.18 4.69
CA THR A 157 16.14 -15.81 6.05
C THR A 157 14.71 -15.27 6.03
N GLU A 158 13.82 -15.91 6.79
CA GLU A 158 12.45 -15.44 7.02
C GLU A 158 12.41 -14.55 8.26
N TYR A 159 11.99 -13.30 8.08
CA TYR A 159 11.67 -12.36 9.14
C TYR A 159 10.17 -12.40 9.40
N THR A 160 9.75 -12.78 10.60
CA THR A 160 8.34 -12.93 10.96
C THR A 160 7.94 -11.93 12.02
N THR A 161 6.91 -11.15 11.73
CA THR A 161 6.21 -10.28 12.69
C THR A 161 4.84 -10.86 12.97
N VAL A 162 4.55 -11.19 14.24
CA VAL A 162 3.28 -11.79 14.64
C VAL A 162 2.38 -10.75 15.27
N ILE A 163 1.17 -10.61 14.72
CA ILE A 163 0.15 -9.67 15.16
C ILE A 163 -1.01 -10.45 15.77
N LYS A 164 -1.41 -10.09 16.98
CA LYS A 164 -2.65 -10.59 17.58
C LYS A 164 -3.76 -9.58 17.24
N THR A 165 -4.72 -10.03 16.45
CA THR A 165 -5.91 -9.24 16.11
C THR A 165 -6.78 -9.00 17.34
N ASP A 166 -7.61 -7.96 17.30
CA ASP A 166 -8.57 -7.66 18.38
C ASP A 166 -9.58 -8.81 18.60
N ALA A 167 -9.85 -9.59 17.55
CA ALA A 167 -10.63 -10.83 17.60
C ALA A 167 -9.85 -12.02 18.22
N GLY A 168 -8.64 -11.81 18.74
CA GLY A 168 -7.78 -12.82 19.37
C GLY A 168 -7.00 -13.72 18.41
N LYS A 169 -7.30 -13.70 17.11
CA LYS A 169 -6.59 -14.50 16.08
C LYS A 169 -5.18 -13.97 15.84
N LYS A 170 -4.22 -14.87 15.58
CA LYS A 170 -2.86 -14.48 15.18
C LYS A 170 -2.75 -14.34 13.66
N LYS A 171 -2.06 -13.29 13.21
CA LYS A 171 -1.68 -13.02 11.82
C LYS A 171 -0.17 -12.88 11.75
N GLN A 172 0.43 -13.24 10.63
CA GLN A 172 1.88 -13.20 10.44
C GLN A 172 2.20 -12.39 9.19
N ILE A 173 3.14 -11.47 9.33
CA ILE A 173 3.84 -10.85 8.21
C ILE A 173 5.15 -11.63 8.07
N ILE A 174 5.36 -12.26 6.91
CA ILE A 174 6.56 -13.03 6.62
C ILE A 174 7.26 -12.33 5.46
N GLU A 175 8.46 -11.84 5.74
CA GLU A 175 9.33 -11.18 4.78
C GLU A 175 10.61 -12.01 4.61
N ARG A 176 11.23 -11.92 3.42
CA ARG A 176 12.42 -12.72 3.10
C ARG A 176 13.60 -11.82 2.77
N ASP A 177 14.75 -12.19 3.29
CA ASP A 177 16.04 -11.59 2.97
C ASP A 177 16.03 -10.06 3.08
N SER A 178 16.24 -9.35 1.98
CA SER A 178 16.29 -7.88 1.94
C SER A 178 14.92 -7.20 2.05
N GLN A 179 13.81 -7.92 1.91
CA GLN A 179 12.45 -7.37 1.96
C GLN A 179 11.92 -7.22 3.40
N ASN A 180 12.78 -7.15 4.42
CA ASN A 180 12.43 -7.13 5.85
C ASN A 180 11.98 -5.75 6.38
N HIS A 181 11.36 -4.94 5.53
CA HIS A 181 11.00 -3.56 5.81
C HIS A 181 9.98 -3.43 6.95
N MET A 182 8.90 -4.23 6.95
CA MET A 182 7.92 -4.21 8.05
C MET A 182 8.48 -4.82 9.33
N TYR A 183 9.33 -5.83 9.22
CA TYR A 183 10.05 -6.36 10.37
C TYR A 183 10.92 -5.29 11.02
N ASN A 184 11.64 -4.46 10.27
CA ASN A 184 12.48 -3.42 10.86
C ASN A 184 11.66 -2.23 11.38
N TYR A 185 10.56 -1.90 10.70
CA TYR A 185 9.70 -0.75 11.01
C TYR A 185 8.83 -0.95 12.26
N LEU A 186 8.29 -2.17 12.47
CA LEU A 186 7.37 -2.47 13.56
C LEU A 186 8.10 -2.97 14.82
N ALA A 187 7.72 -2.47 15.99
CA ALA A 187 8.18 -2.93 17.30
C ALA A 187 7.10 -3.77 18.01
N VAL A 188 7.52 -4.60 18.96
CA VAL A 188 6.58 -5.33 19.83
C VAL A 188 5.82 -4.30 20.68
N GLY A 189 4.49 -4.44 20.74
CA GLY A 189 3.59 -3.48 21.37
C GLY A 189 2.95 -2.49 20.40
N ASP A 190 3.45 -2.36 19.16
CA ASP A 190 2.85 -1.46 18.18
C ASP A 190 1.43 -1.90 17.81
N ARG A 191 0.50 -0.94 17.80
CA ARG A 191 -0.84 -1.12 17.22
C ARG A 191 -0.76 -0.96 15.71
N VAL A 192 -1.33 -1.91 14.99
CA VAL A 192 -1.28 -1.99 13.54
C VAL A 192 -2.68 -2.24 12.97
N ARG A 193 -2.98 -1.59 11.85
CA ARG A 193 -4.20 -1.76 11.06
C ARG A 193 -3.84 -2.27 9.68
N TYR A 194 -4.54 -3.30 9.22
CA TYR A 194 -4.34 -3.86 7.89
C TYR A 194 -5.45 -3.43 6.94
N HIS A 195 -5.08 -3.00 5.74
CA HIS A 195 -5.97 -2.52 4.69
C HIS A 195 -6.02 -3.53 3.54
N PRO A 196 -7.03 -4.44 3.48
CA PRO A 196 -7.06 -5.51 2.47
C PRO A 196 -7.14 -5.01 1.02
N ALA A 197 -7.73 -3.84 0.79
CA ALA A 197 -7.83 -3.21 -0.53
C ALA A 197 -6.45 -2.83 -1.10
N PHE A 198 -5.50 -2.46 -0.24
CA PHE A 198 -4.15 -2.02 -0.60
C PHE A 198 -3.07 -3.04 -0.25
N GLN A 199 -3.42 -4.08 0.51
CA GLN A 199 -2.50 -5.06 1.09
C GLN A 199 -1.39 -4.43 1.95
N THR A 200 -1.65 -3.25 2.53
CA THR A 200 -0.69 -2.51 3.34
C THR A 200 -1.04 -2.55 4.82
N TYR A 201 -0.01 -2.35 5.64
CA TYR A 201 -0.12 -2.18 7.08
C TYR A 201 0.11 -0.73 7.45
N GLU A 202 -0.68 -0.23 8.40
CA GLU A 202 -0.54 1.10 8.97
C GLU A 202 -0.19 0.98 10.45
N LYS A 203 0.81 1.72 10.90
CA LYS A 203 1.18 1.86 12.31
C LYS A 203 0.38 2.99 12.97
N TYR A 204 -0.11 2.77 14.19
CA TYR A 204 -0.90 3.76 14.93
C TYR A 204 -0.05 4.93 15.45
N ASP A 205 1.06 4.63 16.11
CA ASP A 205 1.98 5.64 16.64
C ASP A 205 3.14 5.81 15.67
N LYS A 206 3.11 6.90 14.89
CA LYS A 206 4.15 7.29 13.94
C LYS A 206 5.04 8.40 14.51
N SER A 207 4.94 8.71 15.81
CA SER A 207 5.66 9.85 16.41
C SER A 207 7.17 9.69 16.41
N LYS A 208 7.65 8.45 16.28
CA LYS A 208 9.07 8.09 16.21
C LYS A 208 9.56 7.85 14.78
N ASP A 209 8.68 7.99 13.80
CA ASP A 209 9.04 7.81 12.41
C ASP A 209 9.82 9.04 11.94
N ARG A 210 10.98 8.83 11.32
CA ARG A 210 11.72 9.93 10.68
C ARG A 210 10.93 10.34 9.44
N ILE A 211 10.38 11.55 9.45
CA ILE A 211 9.89 12.20 8.24
C ILE A 211 11.14 12.55 7.42
N SER A 212 11.38 11.81 6.33
CA SER A 212 12.46 12.07 5.38
C SER A 212 11.97 12.86 4.20
#